data_AF-K2EEX1-F1
#
_entry.id   AF-K2EEX1-F1
#
_cell.length_a   1.000
_cell.length_b   1.000
_cell.length_c   1.000
_cell.angle_alpha   90.00
_cell.angle_beta   90.00
_cell.angle_gamma   90.00
#
_symmetry.space_group_name_H-M   'P 1'
#
loop_
_entity.id
_entity.type
_entity.pdbx_description
1 polymer ?
#
loop_
_entity_poly.entity_id
_entity_poly.type
_entity_poly.pdbx_seq_one_letter_code
_entity_poly.pdbx_strand_id
1 'polypeptide(L)'
;MRPLSFWVRCLRVISFTIHDHEEKLMNHRPNFKLGALCLAALLATGAAGAATMRWAGANDILTVDPHAQNHQTTHAFLQQVYESLVRYDKAYKIEPALATKWTQVSPTQIRFELRKGVKFHDGAPFTADDVVFSLTRAMTPPSNMQSAVQSVKEVKKVDDHTVDLILKGPNPILLRELTEARIMNKAWAEKNNSLKSQDYAAKEENFAARNANGTGPFIMGGWQPDVKVTLKKNPNWWDKPTGNIDEVVFTPIKSA
;
A
#
# COMPACT_ATOMS: atom_id res chain seq x y z
N MET A 1 -27.14 53.91 -19.23
CA MET A 1 -27.03 54.55 -17.89
C MET A 1 -25.56 54.47 -17.46
N ARG A 2 -25.05 55.58 -16.92
CA ARG A 2 -23.63 55.96 -16.70
C ARG A 2 -23.03 55.29 -15.41
N PRO A 3 -21.71 55.43 -15.10
CA PRO A 3 -20.61 54.73 -15.77
C PRO A 3 -19.48 54.24 -14.81
N LEU A 4 -18.57 53.42 -15.35
CA LEU A 4 -17.21 53.21 -14.82
C LEU A 4 -16.41 54.50 -14.98
N SER A 5 -15.66 54.91 -13.95
CA SER A 5 -14.69 56.00 -14.03
C SER A 5 -13.46 55.70 -13.19
N PHE A 6 -12.30 55.74 -13.84
CA PHE A 6 -11.00 56.31 -13.40
C PHE A 6 -9.82 55.42 -13.78
N TRP A 7 -9.33 55.64 -15.00
CA TRP A 7 -7.95 55.38 -15.38
C TRP A 7 -7.37 56.68 -15.96
N VAL A 8 -6.24 57.11 -15.39
CA VAL A 8 -5.16 57.96 -15.96
C VAL A 8 -5.42 59.47 -16.21
N ARG A 9 -4.79 60.32 -15.38
CA ARG A 9 -3.85 61.41 -15.80
C ARG A 9 -3.49 62.34 -14.63
N CYS A 10 -2.20 62.42 -14.28
CA CYS A 10 -1.42 63.67 -14.37
C CYS A 10 0.00 63.48 -13.82
N LEU A 11 0.96 63.29 -14.73
CA LEU A 11 2.31 63.81 -14.57
C LEU A 11 2.26 65.34 -14.75
N ARG A 12 2.89 66.08 -13.83
CA ARG A 12 3.83 67.21 -14.05
C ARG A 12 3.73 68.28 -12.96
N VAL A 13 4.91 68.83 -12.65
CA VAL A 13 5.20 70.05 -11.87
C VAL A 13 5.04 69.82 -10.36
N ILE A 14 6.13 69.75 -9.59
CA ILE A 14 6.89 70.93 -9.15
C ILE A 14 8.40 70.63 -9.15
N SER A 15 9.11 71.43 -9.94
CA SER A 15 10.53 71.73 -9.84
C SER A 15 10.69 72.99 -8.97
N PHE A 16 11.87 73.21 -8.38
CA PHE A 16 12.25 74.13 -7.28
C PHE A 16 12.02 73.52 -5.89
N THR A 17 13.05 73.08 -5.16
CA THR A 17 14.24 73.85 -4.78
C THR A 17 15.37 72.88 -4.43
N ILE A 18 16.46 72.93 -5.20
CA ILE A 18 17.78 72.44 -4.77
C ILE A 18 18.50 73.69 -4.26
N HIS A 19 18.74 73.77 -2.96
CA HIS A 19 19.85 74.52 -2.38
C HIS A 19 20.26 73.83 -1.08
N ASP A 20 21.37 73.12 -1.18
CA ASP A 20 22.39 72.87 -0.15
C ASP A 20 21.90 72.64 1.29
N HIS A 21 21.58 71.37 1.55
CA HIS A 21 21.93 70.75 2.82
C HIS A 21 23.22 69.94 2.61
N GLU A 22 24.36 70.63 2.62
CA GLU A 22 25.60 70.04 3.15
C GLU A 22 25.40 69.77 4.66
N GLU A 23 26.19 68.85 5.20
CA GLU A 23 26.15 68.35 6.58
C GLU A 23 25.00 67.40 6.96
N LYS A 24 25.13 66.14 6.50
CA LYS A 24 25.06 64.97 7.41
C LYS A 24 25.48 63.68 6.70
N LEU A 25 26.71 63.67 6.20
CA LEU A 25 27.43 62.43 5.98
C LEU A 25 28.06 62.02 7.31
N MET A 26 27.39 61.16 8.09
CA MET A 26 28.05 60.21 8.99
C MET A 26 27.03 59.23 9.62
N ASN A 27 27.35 57.94 9.48
CA ASN A 27 26.86 56.82 10.30
C ASN A 27 25.45 56.23 10.06
N HIS A 28 25.17 55.79 8.85
CA HIS A 28 24.37 54.57 8.68
C HIS A 28 25.14 53.50 7.92
N ARG A 29 25.82 52.63 8.67
CA ARG A 29 26.27 51.33 8.17
C ARG A 29 25.03 50.49 7.88
N PRO A 30 24.76 50.07 6.63
CA PRO A 30 23.71 49.10 6.37
C PRO A 30 24.11 47.78 7.03
N ASN A 31 23.33 47.33 8.01
CA ASN A 31 23.48 46.01 8.64
C ASN A 31 23.09 44.92 7.64
N PHE A 32 23.94 44.68 6.65
CA PHE A 32 23.83 43.62 5.64
C PHE A 32 23.97 42.20 6.23
N LYS A 33 24.17 42.09 7.56
CA LYS A 33 24.39 40.81 8.25
C LYS A 33 23.11 40.11 8.70
N LEU A 34 21.94 40.77 8.69
CA LEU A 34 20.70 40.14 9.14
C LEU A 34 19.92 39.39 8.04
N GLY A 35 20.10 39.76 6.76
CA GLY A 35 19.41 39.08 5.64
C GLY A 35 19.98 37.70 5.29
N ALA A 36 21.28 37.49 5.55
CA ALA A 36 21.95 36.23 5.24
C ALA A 36 21.64 35.08 6.23
N LEU A 37 21.23 35.40 7.47
CA LEU A 37 20.93 34.37 8.47
C LEU A 37 19.55 33.72 8.26
N CYS A 38 18.56 34.45 7.73
CA CYS A 38 17.24 33.89 7.47
C CYS A 38 17.23 32.97 6.23
N LEU A 39 18.07 33.22 5.22
CA LEU A 39 18.14 32.38 4.02
C LEU A 39 18.85 31.04 4.27
N ALA A 40 19.79 31.00 5.22
CA ALA A 40 20.44 29.75 5.63
C ALA A 40 19.55 28.84 6.50
N ALA A 41 18.62 29.41 7.28
CA ALA A 41 17.67 28.65 8.09
C ALA A 41 16.58 27.97 7.25
N LEU A 42 16.24 28.52 6.08
CA LEU A 42 15.27 27.93 5.13
C LEU A 42 15.84 26.78 4.30
N LEU A 43 17.17 26.63 4.22
CA LEU A 43 17.83 25.51 3.54
C LEU A 43 18.11 24.32 4.47
N ALA A 44 17.91 24.50 5.79
CA ALA A 44 18.14 23.47 6.80
C ALA A 44 16.90 22.64 7.15
N THR A 45 15.72 23.01 6.63
CA THR A 45 14.59 22.06 6.56
C THR A 45 14.90 21.08 5.43
N GLY A 46 15.73 20.09 5.74
CA GLY A 46 16.07 19.02 4.83
C GLY A 46 14.82 18.54 4.12
N ALA A 47 14.85 18.50 2.78
CA ALA A 47 13.86 17.77 2.03
C ALA A 47 13.70 16.42 2.74
N ALA A 48 12.49 16.12 3.22
CA ALA A 48 12.18 14.81 3.76
C ALA A 48 12.38 13.82 2.59
N GLY A 49 13.60 13.32 2.45
CA GLY A 49 13.96 12.34 1.45
C GLY A 49 13.14 11.11 1.74
N ALA A 50 12.51 10.55 0.70
CA ALA A 50 11.73 9.32 0.80
C ALA A 50 12.52 8.28 1.62
N ALA A 51 11.94 7.79 2.72
CA ALA A 51 12.69 6.89 3.60
C ALA A 51 12.71 5.48 2.98
N THR A 52 13.85 5.09 2.41
CA THR A 52 14.05 3.76 1.84
C THR A 52 14.52 2.78 2.91
N MET A 53 13.71 1.76 3.19
CA MET A 53 14.13 0.58 3.93
C MET A 53 14.82 -0.41 2.99
N ARG A 54 16.00 -0.90 3.37
CA ARG A 54 16.71 -1.97 2.65
C ARG A 54 16.64 -3.25 3.46
N TRP A 55 16.16 -4.32 2.84
CA TRP A 55 16.02 -5.63 3.45
C TRP A 55 16.78 -6.66 2.60
N ALA A 56 17.62 -7.48 3.21
CA ALA A 56 18.32 -8.56 2.53
C ALA A 56 17.79 -9.92 2.98
N GLY A 57 17.73 -10.88 2.07
CA GLY A 57 17.34 -12.27 2.35
C GLY A 57 18.31 -13.27 1.70
N ALA A 58 18.41 -14.47 2.26
CA ALA A 58 19.32 -15.50 1.76
C ALA A 58 18.89 -16.10 0.39
N ASN A 59 17.61 -16.02 0.06
CA ASN A 59 17.02 -16.51 -1.18
C ASN A 59 16.07 -15.43 -1.76
N ASP A 60 15.80 -15.47 -3.06
CA ASP A 60 14.81 -14.60 -3.70
C ASP A 60 13.37 -15.04 -3.40
N ILE A 61 12.40 -14.18 -3.71
CA ILE A 61 11.01 -14.58 -3.84
C ILE A 61 10.85 -15.52 -5.04
N LEU A 62 9.87 -16.42 -4.97
CA LEU A 62 9.62 -17.39 -6.05
C LEU A 62 8.58 -16.90 -7.06
N THR A 63 7.66 -16.06 -6.60
CA THR A 63 6.51 -15.59 -7.38
C THR A 63 5.85 -14.43 -6.66
N VAL A 64 5.06 -13.66 -7.40
CA VAL A 64 4.19 -12.60 -6.87
C VAL A 64 2.73 -13.07 -6.77
N ASP A 65 2.40 -14.25 -7.29
CA ASP A 65 1.08 -14.85 -7.18
C ASP A 65 0.87 -15.37 -5.74
N PRO A 66 -0.07 -14.81 -4.97
CA PRO A 66 -0.21 -15.12 -3.55
C PRO A 66 -0.72 -16.53 -3.25
N HIS A 67 -1.18 -17.30 -4.25
CA HIS A 67 -1.66 -18.67 -4.05
C HIS A 67 -0.73 -19.73 -4.66
N ALA A 68 0.38 -19.33 -5.29
CA ALA A 68 1.21 -20.24 -6.07
C ALA A 68 2.31 -20.97 -5.27
N GLN A 69 2.83 -20.38 -4.18
CA GLN A 69 3.93 -20.96 -3.39
C GLN A 69 3.79 -20.69 -1.88
N ASN A 70 4.00 -21.74 -1.08
CA ASN A 70 4.15 -21.67 0.37
C ASN A 70 5.64 -21.55 0.74
N HIS A 71 6.19 -20.34 0.65
CA HIS A 71 7.62 -20.07 0.82
C HIS A 71 7.84 -18.84 1.70
N GLN A 72 8.64 -18.98 2.76
CA GLN A 72 8.78 -17.97 3.82
C GLN A 72 9.19 -16.59 3.30
N THR A 73 10.22 -16.51 2.45
CA THR A 73 10.66 -15.21 1.89
C THR A 73 9.59 -14.58 1.02
N THR A 74 8.89 -15.41 0.23
CA THR A 74 7.78 -14.96 -0.61
C THR A 74 6.63 -14.42 0.26
N HIS A 75 6.28 -15.09 1.37
CA HIS A 75 5.26 -14.60 2.29
C HIS A 75 5.64 -13.28 2.95
N ALA A 76 6.90 -13.15 3.37
CA ALA A 76 7.40 -11.95 4.01
C ALA A 76 7.32 -10.72 3.09
N PHE A 77 7.48 -10.92 1.78
CA PHE A 77 7.20 -9.91 0.75
C PHE A 77 5.69 -9.71 0.54
N LEU A 78 4.95 -10.78 0.25
CA LEU A 78 3.54 -10.69 -0.15
C LEU A 78 2.61 -10.13 0.93
N GLN A 79 2.92 -10.31 2.22
CA GLN A 79 2.14 -9.72 3.32
C GLN A 79 2.16 -8.17 3.32
N GLN A 80 3.10 -7.54 2.62
CA GLN A 80 3.14 -6.09 2.45
C GLN A 80 2.23 -5.61 1.32
N VAL A 81 1.92 -6.51 0.38
CA VAL A 81 1.21 -6.22 -0.88
C VAL A 81 -0.25 -6.63 -0.79
N TYR A 82 -0.50 -7.83 -0.27
CA TYR A 82 -1.82 -8.41 -0.12
C TYR A 82 -2.17 -8.58 1.35
N GLU A 83 -3.46 -8.46 1.67
CA GLU A 83 -3.97 -8.68 3.02
C GLU A 83 -4.97 -9.83 3.03
N SER A 84 -5.15 -10.41 4.20
CA SER A 84 -6.11 -11.47 4.48
C SER A 84 -7.31 -10.90 5.27
N LEU A 85 -8.33 -11.72 5.53
CA LEU A 85 -9.49 -11.30 6.35
C LEU A 85 -9.09 -10.90 7.78
N VAL A 86 -8.10 -11.60 8.34
CA VAL A 86 -7.50 -11.38 9.65
C VAL A 86 -5.99 -11.40 9.54
N ARG A 87 -5.28 -10.82 10.51
CA ARG A 87 -3.81 -10.80 10.55
C ARG A 87 -3.29 -10.94 11.98
N TYR A 88 -1.98 -11.06 12.14
CA TYR A 88 -1.33 -10.96 13.44
C TYR A 88 -1.02 -9.51 13.80
N ASP A 89 -1.27 -9.14 15.05
CA ASP A 89 -0.78 -7.91 15.65
C ASP A 89 0.69 -8.05 16.09
N LYS A 90 1.26 -6.97 16.66
CA LYS A 90 2.63 -6.95 17.18
C LYS A 90 2.88 -7.91 18.34
N ALA A 91 1.83 -8.36 19.02
CA ALA A 91 1.87 -9.33 20.10
C ALA A 91 1.55 -10.76 19.61
N TYR A 92 1.53 -10.98 18.29
CA TYR A 92 1.17 -12.26 17.66
C TYR A 92 -0.24 -12.75 18.02
N LYS A 93 -1.15 -11.83 18.35
CA LYS A 93 -2.58 -12.13 18.50
C LYS A 93 -3.29 -11.88 17.17
N ILE A 94 -4.34 -12.65 16.92
CA ILE A 94 -5.16 -12.47 15.72
C ILE A 94 -6.03 -11.23 15.90
N GLU A 95 -5.99 -10.34 14.92
CA GLU A 95 -6.78 -9.11 14.88
C GLU A 95 -7.54 -8.95 13.54
N PRO A 96 -8.59 -8.10 13.50
CA PRO A 96 -9.29 -7.74 12.26
C PRO A 96 -8.35 -7.08 11.23
N ALA A 97 -8.51 -7.45 9.96
CA ALA A 97 -7.83 -6.82 8.83
C ALA A 97 -8.87 -6.36 7.78
N LEU A 98 -9.02 -7.12 6.68
CA LEU A 98 -10.06 -6.87 5.67
C LEU A 98 -11.46 -7.21 6.18
N ALA A 99 -11.58 -8.12 7.16
CA ALA A 99 -12.79 -8.26 7.95
C ALA A 99 -12.72 -7.36 9.18
N THR A 100 -13.86 -6.79 9.57
CA THR A 100 -14.02 -5.98 10.79
C THR A 100 -14.49 -6.82 11.97
N LYS A 101 -15.20 -7.92 11.69
CA LYS A 101 -15.76 -8.83 12.70
C LYS A 101 -16.02 -10.21 12.07
N TRP A 102 -16.02 -11.23 12.92
CA TRP A 102 -16.52 -12.56 12.58
C TRP A 102 -17.44 -13.10 13.68
N THR A 103 -18.43 -13.90 13.27
CA THR A 103 -19.41 -14.51 14.17
C THR A 103 -19.53 -15.99 13.84
N GLN A 104 -19.41 -16.85 14.84
CA GLN A 104 -19.70 -18.27 14.68
C GLN A 104 -21.22 -18.46 14.66
N VAL A 105 -21.76 -18.79 13.48
CA VAL A 105 -23.21 -18.99 13.26
C VAL A 105 -23.63 -20.40 13.68
N SER A 106 -22.75 -21.38 13.46
CA SER A 106 -22.90 -22.77 13.89
C SER A 106 -21.52 -23.40 14.10
N PRO A 107 -21.42 -24.67 14.57
CA PRO A 107 -20.13 -25.35 14.67
C PRO A 107 -19.32 -25.39 13.37
N THR A 108 -19.95 -25.25 12.20
CA THR A 108 -19.31 -25.35 10.88
C THR A 108 -19.54 -24.14 9.98
N GLN A 109 -20.09 -23.04 10.51
CA GLN A 109 -20.35 -21.83 9.74
C GLN A 109 -19.84 -20.61 10.49
N ILE A 110 -18.97 -19.83 9.83
CA ILE A 110 -18.46 -18.57 10.35
C ILE A 110 -18.77 -17.46 9.36
N ARG A 111 -19.43 -16.42 9.85
CA ARG A 111 -19.76 -15.21 9.08
C ARG A 111 -18.71 -14.14 9.31
N PHE A 112 -18.20 -13.53 8.26
CA PHE A 112 -17.31 -12.37 8.32
C PHE A 112 -18.02 -11.13 7.77
N GLU A 113 -17.90 -10.03 8.52
CA GLU A 113 -18.33 -8.68 8.12
C GLU A 113 -17.11 -7.93 7.56
N LEU A 114 -17.16 -7.53 6.30
CA LEU A 114 -16.04 -6.95 5.57
C LEU A 114 -15.94 -5.43 5.76
N ARG A 115 -14.70 -4.93 5.71
CA ARG A 115 -14.41 -3.50 5.78
C ARG A 115 -14.89 -2.79 4.53
N LYS A 116 -15.63 -1.69 4.72
CA LYS A 116 -16.09 -0.80 3.64
C LYS A 116 -15.01 0.20 3.26
N GLY A 117 -15.01 0.62 1.99
CA GLY A 117 -14.14 1.69 1.49
C GLY A 117 -12.68 1.29 1.25
N VAL A 118 -12.35 0.00 1.39
CA VAL A 118 -11.03 -0.52 1.00
C VAL A 118 -10.93 -0.53 -0.52
N LYS A 119 -9.75 -0.18 -1.02
CA LYS A 119 -9.42 -0.22 -2.44
C LYS A 119 -8.21 -1.10 -2.68
N PHE A 120 -8.22 -1.79 -3.81
CA PHE A 120 -7.03 -2.39 -4.37
C PHE A 120 -6.06 -1.32 -4.89
N HIS A 121 -4.83 -1.72 -5.18
CA HIS A 121 -3.77 -0.83 -5.65
C HIS A 121 -4.11 -0.12 -6.97
N ASP A 122 -4.94 -0.74 -7.82
CA ASP A 122 -5.48 -0.13 -9.04
C ASP A 122 -6.70 0.80 -8.81
N GLY A 123 -7.15 0.94 -7.57
CA GLY A 123 -8.27 1.79 -7.17
C GLY A 123 -9.65 1.11 -7.20
N ALA A 124 -9.74 -0.15 -7.65
CA ALA A 124 -10.99 -0.91 -7.61
C ALA A 124 -11.46 -1.15 -6.16
N PRO A 125 -12.77 -1.17 -5.89
CA PRO A 125 -13.28 -1.43 -4.55
C PRO A 125 -13.08 -2.90 -4.17
N PHE A 126 -12.76 -3.14 -2.89
CA PHE A 126 -12.77 -4.49 -2.30
C PHE A 126 -14.18 -4.88 -1.87
N THR A 127 -14.61 -6.11 -2.22
CA THR A 127 -15.95 -6.64 -1.96
C THR A 127 -15.92 -8.12 -1.57
N ALA A 128 -17.08 -8.65 -1.19
CA ALA A 128 -17.29 -10.07 -0.95
C ALA A 128 -16.96 -10.97 -2.15
N ASP A 129 -17.12 -10.49 -3.39
CA ASP A 129 -16.79 -11.27 -4.59
C ASP A 129 -15.29 -11.58 -4.67
N ASP A 130 -14.44 -10.66 -4.22
CA ASP A 130 -12.99 -10.84 -4.16
C ASP A 130 -12.60 -11.90 -3.13
N VAL A 131 -13.32 -11.94 -2.00
CA VAL A 131 -13.11 -12.96 -0.95
C VAL A 131 -13.51 -14.34 -1.44
N VAL A 132 -14.72 -14.46 -2.01
CA VAL A 132 -15.21 -15.73 -2.58
C VAL A 132 -14.25 -16.23 -3.64
N PHE A 133 -13.84 -15.36 -4.57
CA PHE A 133 -12.87 -15.69 -5.61
C PHE A 133 -11.54 -16.18 -5.02
N SER A 134 -10.94 -15.40 -4.12
CA SER A 134 -9.58 -15.64 -3.65
C SER A 134 -9.47 -16.90 -2.81
N LEU A 135 -10.41 -17.10 -1.88
CA LEU A 135 -10.41 -18.30 -1.05
C LEU A 135 -10.73 -19.55 -1.87
N THR A 136 -11.61 -19.44 -2.87
CA THR A 136 -11.86 -20.54 -3.82
C THR A 136 -10.63 -20.87 -4.63
N ARG A 137 -9.96 -19.86 -5.19
CA ARG A 137 -8.70 -20.02 -5.93
C ARG A 137 -7.62 -20.68 -5.09
N ALA A 138 -7.48 -20.29 -3.81
CA ALA A 138 -6.54 -20.91 -2.88
C ALA A 138 -6.88 -22.38 -2.56
N MET A 139 -8.15 -22.77 -2.54
CA MET A 139 -8.60 -24.15 -2.31
C MET A 139 -8.33 -25.08 -3.50
N THR A 140 -8.27 -24.54 -4.72
CA THR A 140 -8.22 -25.33 -5.96
C THR A 140 -6.79 -25.54 -6.48
N PRO A 141 -6.43 -26.75 -6.96
CA PRO A 141 -5.16 -26.96 -7.68
C PRO A 141 -5.02 -25.99 -8.87
N PRO A 142 -3.80 -25.51 -9.19
CA PRO A 142 -2.50 -25.95 -8.65
C PRO A 142 -2.03 -25.15 -7.42
N SER A 143 -2.93 -24.53 -6.65
CA SER A 143 -2.56 -23.72 -5.49
C SER A 143 -1.74 -24.51 -4.47
N ASN A 144 -0.60 -23.95 -4.04
CA ASN A 144 0.19 -24.48 -2.91
C ASN A 144 -0.19 -23.84 -1.57
N MET A 145 -1.22 -23.00 -1.56
CA MET A 145 -1.74 -22.32 -0.36
C MET A 145 -2.99 -22.98 0.22
N GLN A 146 -3.30 -24.22 -0.19
CA GLN A 146 -4.46 -24.97 0.32
C GLN A 146 -4.43 -25.14 1.85
N SER A 147 -3.26 -25.18 2.48
CA SER A 147 -3.11 -25.27 3.94
C SER A 147 -3.69 -24.06 4.69
N ALA A 148 -3.68 -22.86 4.07
CA ALA A 148 -4.24 -21.64 4.64
C ALA A 148 -5.78 -21.61 4.63
N VAL A 149 -6.41 -22.53 3.88
CA VAL A 149 -7.86 -22.65 3.72
C VAL A 149 -8.34 -24.10 3.87
N GLN A 150 -7.52 -24.97 4.46
CA GLN A 150 -7.74 -26.43 4.44
C GLN A 150 -9.06 -26.86 5.06
N SER A 151 -9.54 -26.10 6.05
CA SER A 151 -10.78 -26.37 6.77
C SER A 151 -12.02 -25.83 6.06
N VAL A 152 -11.84 -24.94 5.09
CA VAL A 152 -12.92 -24.34 4.32
C VAL A 152 -13.42 -25.36 3.29
N LYS A 153 -14.73 -25.57 3.29
CA LYS A 153 -15.46 -26.36 2.28
C LYS A 153 -15.98 -25.46 1.16
N GLU A 154 -16.53 -24.31 1.52
CA GLU A 154 -17.20 -23.41 0.60
C GLU A 154 -17.18 -21.98 1.16
N VAL A 155 -17.12 -20.99 0.28
CA VAL A 155 -17.23 -19.57 0.63
C VAL A 155 -18.43 -19.00 -0.08
N LYS A 156 -19.39 -18.48 0.68
CA LYS A 156 -20.65 -17.94 0.17
C LYS A 156 -20.68 -16.44 0.34
N LYS A 157 -21.04 -15.73 -0.72
CA LYS A 157 -21.45 -14.33 -0.65
C LYS A 157 -22.84 -14.26 0.00
N VAL A 158 -22.96 -13.51 1.09
CA VAL A 158 -24.26 -13.18 1.70
C VAL A 158 -24.76 -11.86 1.14
N ASP A 159 -23.87 -10.87 1.09
CA ASP A 159 -24.05 -9.57 0.44
C ASP A 159 -22.67 -9.00 0.06
N ASP A 160 -22.59 -7.77 -0.46
CA ASP A 160 -21.34 -7.16 -0.93
C ASP A 160 -20.26 -7.00 0.14
N HIS A 161 -20.62 -7.01 1.42
CA HIS A 161 -19.71 -6.84 2.55
C HIS A 161 -19.89 -7.93 3.62
N THR A 162 -20.50 -9.05 3.27
CA THR A 162 -20.69 -10.18 4.18
C THR A 162 -20.44 -11.48 3.46
N VAL A 163 -19.59 -12.33 4.04
CA VAL A 163 -19.31 -13.68 3.53
C VAL A 163 -19.48 -14.72 4.62
N ASP A 164 -19.97 -15.89 4.24
CA ASP A 164 -20.03 -17.08 5.09
C ASP A 164 -18.99 -18.09 4.63
N LEU A 165 -18.12 -18.51 5.54
CA LEU A 165 -17.24 -19.66 5.36
C LEU A 165 -17.94 -20.89 5.93
N ILE A 166 -18.20 -21.86 5.06
CA ILE A 166 -18.70 -23.18 5.44
C ILE A 166 -17.49 -24.10 5.61
N LEU A 167 -17.37 -24.72 6.77
CA LEU A 167 -16.23 -25.56 7.14
C LEU A 167 -16.54 -27.04 6.88
N LYS A 168 -15.48 -27.84 6.67
CA LYS A 168 -15.56 -29.30 6.55
C LYS A 168 -15.94 -29.98 7.88
N GLY A 169 -15.64 -29.32 8.99
CA GLY A 169 -15.98 -29.71 10.36
C GLY A 169 -15.64 -28.56 11.33
N PRO A 170 -15.99 -28.66 12.62
CA PRO A 170 -15.64 -27.64 13.60
C PRO A 170 -14.11 -27.46 13.67
N ASN A 171 -13.65 -26.22 13.57
CA ASN A 171 -12.22 -25.91 13.65
C ASN A 171 -11.94 -24.67 14.53
N PRO A 172 -11.42 -24.85 15.75
CA PRO A 172 -11.09 -23.74 16.64
C PRO A 172 -9.85 -22.94 16.21
N ILE A 173 -9.04 -23.44 15.28
CA ILE A 173 -7.84 -22.75 14.77
C ILE A 173 -8.07 -22.07 13.41
N LEU A 174 -9.30 -22.01 12.89
CA LEU A 174 -9.59 -21.44 11.57
C LEU A 174 -8.94 -20.07 11.34
N LEU A 175 -9.07 -19.16 12.30
CA LEU A 175 -8.55 -17.80 12.15
C LEU A 175 -7.03 -17.77 11.96
N ARG A 176 -6.30 -18.75 12.53
CA ARG A 176 -4.86 -18.90 12.35
C ARG A 176 -4.52 -19.41 10.94
N GLU A 177 -5.34 -20.28 10.36
CA GLU A 177 -5.17 -20.71 8.97
C GLU A 177 -5.34 -19.52 8.02
N LEU A 178 -6.36 -18.69 8.28
CA LEU A 178 -6.75 -17.58 7.42
C LEU A 178 -5.77 -16.40 7.41
N THR A 179 -4.77 -16.34 8.30
CA THR A 179 -3.79 -15.23 8.27
C THR A 179 -2.97 -15.20 6.98
N GLU A 180 -2.75 -16.36 6.35
CA GLU A 180 -2.03 -16.48 5.08
C GLU A 180 -2.95 -16.54 3.84
N ALA A 181 -4.27 -16.52 4.05
CA ALA A 181 -5.29 -16.59 3.00
C ALA A 181 -5.53 -15.21 2.36
N ARG A 182 -4.55 -14.79 1.55
CA ARG A 182 -4.49 -13.47 0.90
C ARG A 182 -5.61 -13.26 -0.13
N ILE A 183 -6.16 -12.05 -0.15
CA ILE A 183 -7.25 -11.66 -1.07
C ILE A 183 -6.70 -10.91 -2.29
N MET A 184 -7.15 -11.33 -3.48
CA MET A 184 -6.87 -10.74 -4.77
C MET A 184 -8.10 -10.04 -5.35
N ASN A 185 -7.88 -9.06 -6.22
CA ASN A 185 -8.93 -8.44 -7.03
C ASN A 185 -9.41 -9.41 -8.11
N LYS A 186 -10.68 -9.82 -8.04
CA LYS A 186 -11.30 -10.75 -8.98
C LYS A 186 -11.31 -10.21 -10.41
N ALA A 187 -11.75 -8.97 -10.60
CA ALA A 187 -11.86 -8.36 -11.93
C ALA A 187 -10.49 -8.18 -12.59
N TRP A 188 -9.46 -7.84 -11.80
CA TRP A 188 -8.09 -7.78 -12.27
C TRP A 188 -7.57 -9.17 -12.68
N ALA A 189 -7.89 -10.20 -11.90
CA ALA A 189 -7.49 -11.56 -12.22
C ALA A 189 -8.18 -12.05 -13.51
N GLU A 190 -9.47 -11.76 -13.69
CA GLU A 190 -10.23 -12.05 -14.92
C GLU A 190 -9.61 -11.35 -16.13
N LYS A 191 -9.40 -10.03 -16.05
CA LYS A 191 -8.83 -9.22 -17.12
C LYS A 191 -7.45 -9.73 -17.59
N ASN A 192 -6.66 -10.27 -16.67
CA ASN A 192 -5.30 -10.72 -16.92
C ASN A 192 -5.15 -12.25 -16.98
N ASN A 193 -6.26 -12.98 -17.19
CA ASN A 193 -6.28 -14.44 -17.30
C ASN A 193 -5.54 -15.17 -16.15
N SER A 194 -5.69 -14.67 -14.92
CA SER A 194 -5.07 -15.18 -13.69
C SER A 194 -6.10 -15.82 -12.74
N LEU A 195 -7.17 -16.37 -13.30
CA LEU A 195 -8.27 -17.01 -12.57
C LEU A 195 -7.81 -18.22 -11.75
N LYS A 196 -6.81 -18.95 -12.23
CA LYS A 196 -6.13 -20.03 -11.51
C LYS A 196 -4.81 -19.51 -10.94
N SER A 197 -4.35 -20.12 -9.85
CA SER A 197 -2.98 -19.94 -9.37
C SER A 197 -1.99 -20.40 -10.43
N GLN A 198 -0.84 -19.73 -10.51
CA GLN A 198 0.30 -20.18 -11.29
C GLN A 198 0.66 -21.63 -10.92
N ASP A 199 0.82 -22.50 -11.92
CA ASP A 199 1.45 -23.80 -11.74
C ASP A 199 2.97 -23.63 -11.71
N TYR A 200 3.49 -23.32 -10.53
CA TYR A 200 4.91 -23.12 -10.32
C TYR A 200 5.72 -24.40 -10.58
N ALA A 201 5.15 -25.59 -10.30
CA ALA A 201 5.83 -26.87 -10.53
C ALA A 201 6.00 -27.15 -12.03
N ALA A 202 5.01 -26.76 -12.84
CA ALA A 202 5.09 -26.78 -14.30
C ALA A 202 5.94 -25.64 -14.90
N LYS A 203 6.53 -24.77 -14.06
CA LYS A 203 7.26 -23.56 -14.48
C LYS A 203 6.41 -22.63 -15.34
N GLU A 204 5.10 -22.59 -15.10
CA GLU A 204 4.20 -21.65 -15.76
C GLU A 204 4.57 -20.21 -15.37
N GLU A 205 4.52 -19.29 -16.32
CA GLU A 205 4.57 -17.86 -16.03
C GLU A 205 3.26 -17.21 -16.46
N ASN A 206 2.41 -16.90 -15.48
CA ASN A 206 1.17 -16.18 -15.68
C ASN A 206 1.32 -14.71 -15.28
N PHE A 207 0.29 -13.89 -15.52
CA PHE A 207 0.38 -12.46 -15.22
C PHE A 207 0.58 -12.17 -13.74
N ALA A 208 -0.09 -12.92 -12.86
CA ALA A 208 0.02 -12.80 -11.40
C ALA A 208 1.42 -13.17 -10.87
N ALA A 209 2.18 -14.00 -11.58
CA ALA A 209 3.52 -14.39 -11.17
C ALA A 209 4.54 -13.23 -11.19
N ARG A 210 4.24 -12.15 -11.93
CA ARG A 210 5.12 -10.97 -12.07
C ARG A 210 4.45 -9.63 -11.74
N ASN A 211 3.13 -9.61 -11.58
CA ASN A 211 2.37 -8.40 -11.32
C ASN A 211 1.51 -8.59 -10.09
N ALA A 212 1.38 -7.55 -9.28
CA ALA A 212 0.55 -7.56 -8.10
C ALA A 212 -0.57 -6.53 -8.16
N ASN A 213 -1.70 -6.88 -7.56
CA ASN A 213 -2.79 -5.96 -7.26
C ASN A 213 -3.48 -6.38 -5.97
N GLY A 214 -2.97 -5.88 -4.84
CA GLY A 214 -3.49 -6.18 -3.51
C GLY A 214 -4.14 -4.96 -2.85
N THR A 215 -4.41 -5.04 -1.56
CA THR A 215 -4.97 -3.93 -0.75
C THR A 215 -3.97 -3.37 0.24
N GLY A 216 -2.77 -3.96 0.34
CA GLY A 216 -1.82 -3.74 1.42
C GLY A 216 -1.15 -2.37 1.42
N PRO A 217 -0.33 -2.12 2.46
CA PRO A 217 0.37 -0.84 2.69
C PRO A 217 1.42 -0.51 1.63
N PHE A 218 1.85 -1.48 0.82
CA PHE A 218 2.83 -1.27 -0.23
C PHE A 218 2.38 -1.84 -1.58
N ILE A 219 2.67 -1.09 -2.64
CA ILE A 219 2.45 -1.43 -4.03
C ILE A 219 3.76 -1.97 -4.60
N MET A 220 3.70 -3.04 -5.38
CA MET A 220 4.88 -3.57 -6.05
C MET A 220 5.43 -2.57 -7.09
N GLY A 221 6.69 -2.19 -6.94
CA GLY A 221 7.42 -1.35 -7.89
C GLY A 221 8.08 -2.13 -9.02
N GLY A 222 8.46 -3.39 -8.77
CA GLY A 222 9.05 -4.28 -9.77
C GLY A 222 9.93 -5.37 -9.14
N TRP A 223 10.16 -6.45 -9.88
CA TRP A 223 11.03 -7.56 -9.49
C TRP A 223 12.02 -7.86 -10.61
N GLN A 224 13.30 -7.85 -10.23
CA GLN A 224 14.42 -8.32 -11.03
C GLN A 224 14.96 -9.59 -10.37
N PRO A 225 14.69 -10.78 -10.93
CA PRO A 225 15.09 -12.05 -10.35
C PRO A 225 16.58 -12.07 -9.98
N ASP A 226 16.90 -12.61 -8.81
CA ASP A 226 18.25 -12.68 -8.22
C ASP A 226 18.94 -11.33 -7.97
N VAL A 227 18.25 -10.20 -8.19
CA VAL A 227 18.83 -8.85 -8.03
C VAL A 227 18.09 -8.06 -6.97
N LYS A 228 16.79 -7.80 -7.15
CA LYS A 228 15.98 -7.04 -6.18
C LYS A 228 14.49 -7.11 -6.45
N VAL A 229 13.71 -6.86 -5.41
CA VAL A 229 12.29 -6.51 -5.47
C VAL A 229 12.10 -5.13 -4.84
N THR A 230 11.26 -4.30 -5.44
CA THR A 230 10.96 -2.96 -4.93
C THR A 230 9.48 -2.83 -4.59
N LEU A 231 9.20 -2.13 -3.50
CA LEU A 231 7.88 -1.80 -3.01
C LEU A 231 7.81 -0.30 -2.76
N LYS A 232 6.69 0.33 -3.12
CA LYS A 232 6.41 1.74 -2.85
C LYS A 232 5.20 1.84 -1.93
N LYS A 233 5.22 2.79 -1.01
CA LYS A 233 4.10 3.03 -0.10
C LYS A 233 2.80 3.24 -0.87
N ASN A 234 1.73 2.59 -0.43
CA ASN A 234 0.37 2.81 -0.92
C ASN A 234 -0.20 4.06 -0.24
N PRO A 235 -0.36 5.19 -0.96
CA PRO A 235 -0.88 6.42 -0.36
C PRO A 235 -2.37 6.31 0.01
N ASN A 236 -3.07 5.32 -0.55
CA ASN A 236 -4.50 5.10 -0.37
C ASN A 236 -4.79 3.88 0.53
N TRP A 237 -3.81 3.42 1.32
CA TRP A 237 -4.04 2.31 2.23
C TRP A 237 -5.10 2.68 3.28
N TRP A 238 -6.00 1.75 3.55
CA TRP A 238 -7.18 1.99 4.39
C TRP A 238 -6.85 2.07 5.88
N ASP A 239 -5.71 1.50 6.30
CA ASP A 239 -5.26 1.47 7.68
C ASP A 239 -4.17 2.53 7.95
N LYS A 240 -3.77 2.66 9.22
CA LYS A 240 -2.81 3.67 9.65
C LYS A 240 -1.37 3.20 9.40
N PRO A 241 -0.58 3.89 8.55
CA PRO A 241 0.84 3.62 8.43
C PRO A 241 1.53 3.92 9.78
N THR A 242 2.37 2.99 10.25
CA THR A 242 3.03 3.11 11.57
C THR A 242 4.46 3.64 11.50
N GLY A 243 4.93 4.03 10.31
CA GLY A 243 6.29 4.52 10.09
C GLY A 243 6.38 5.50 8.91
N ASN A 244 7.60 5.99 8.68
CA ASN A 244 7.93 6.95 7.64
C ASN A 244 8.48 6.31 6.35
N ILE A 245 8.45 4.98 6.23
CA ILE A 245 8.99 4.26 5.07
C ILE A 245 8.15 4.56 3.84
N ASP A 246 8.80 5.01 2.77
CA ASP A 246 8.19 5.32 1.48
C ASP A 246 8.54 4.28 0.41
N GLU A 247 9.70 3.62 0.55
CA GLU A 247 10.17 2.57 -0.35
C GLU A 247 10.78 1.42 0.45
N VAL A 248 10.54 0.18 0.02
CA VAL A 248 11.28 -0.99 0.48
C VAL A 248 12.02 -1.59 -0.71
N VAL A 249 13.32 -1.83 -0.54
CA VAL A 249 14.13 -2.57 -1.50
C VAL A 249 14.56 -3.88 -0.84
N PHE A 250 14.02 -4.98 -1.34
CA PHE A 250 14.44 -6.33 -0.98
C PHE A 250 15.55 -6.80 -1.93
N THR A 251 16.64 -7.34 -1.41
CA THR A 251 17.75 -7.88 -2.20
C THR A 251 18.07 -9.31 -1.75
N PRO A 252 17.93 -10.32 -2.63
CA PRO A 252 18.46 -11.65 -2.35
C PRO A 252 19.99 -11.62 -2.41
N ILE A 253 20.63 -12.21 -1.40
CA ILE A 253 22.09 -12.35 -1.32
C ILE A 253 22.39 -13.84 -1.20
N LYS A 254 22.69 -14.47 -2.34
CA LYS A 254 23.37 -15.77 -2.35
C LYS A 254 24.78 -15.53 -1.78
N SER A 255 25.21 -16.34 -0.81
CA SER A 255 26.55 -16.20 -0.23
C SER A 255 27.60 -16.06 -1.34
N ALA A 256 28.45 -15.04 -1.21
CA ALA A 256 29.70 -14.99 -1.94
C ALA A 256 30.64 -16.13 -1.52
#